data_AF-A0A317Z6G4-F1
#
_entry.id   AF-A0A317Z6G4-F1
#
_cell.length_a   1.000
_cell.length_b   1.000
_cell.length_c   1.000
_cell.angle_alpha   90.00
_cell.angle_beta   90.00
_cell.angle_gamma   90.00
#
_symmetry.space_group_name_H-M   'P 1'
#
loop_
_entity.id
_entity.type
_entity.pdbx_description
1 polymer ?
#
loop_
_entity_poly.entity_id
_entity_poly.type
_entity_poly.pdbx_seq_one_letter_code
_entity_poly.pdbx_strand_id
1 'polypeptide(L)'
;SLLQFFGIGAFDRKAVKTGASYAQKAGWTSPDKAIKGGASFVRTQYFENGQLNLYQMRWNPQNPATNQYASDIDWPAKIAARMEVYYQKYGIKKDDIRKDFYKK
;
A
#
# COMPACT_ATOMS: atom_id res chain seq x y z
N SER A 1 -5.54 -22.71 -1.84
CA SER A 1 -5.46 -21.61 -0.85
C SER A 1 -5.40 -20.29 -1.62
N LEU A 2 -6.09 -19.25 -1.15
CA LEU A 2 -6.01 -17.90 -1.73
C LEU A 2 -4.88 -17.14 -1.02
N LEU A 3 -3.98 -16.53 -1.77
CA LEU A 3 -2.79 -15.86 -1.21
C LEU A 3 -2.97 -14.34 -1.24
N GLN A 4 -2.78 -13.68 -0.10
CA GLN A 4 -2.83 -12.22 0.04
C GLN A 4 -1.45 -11.70 0.47
N PHE A 5 -0.63 -11.26 -0.48
CA PHE A 5 0.73 -10.78 -0.21
C PHE A 5 0.82 -9.27 0.10
N PHE A 6 -0.24 -8.50 -0.19
CA PHE A 6 -0.21 -7.03 -0.09
C PHE A 6 -1.16 -6.42 0.96
N GLY A 7 -1.78 -7.24 1.81
CA GLY A 7 -2.78 -6.75 2.77
C GLY A 7 -4.01 -6.13 2.11
N ILE A 8 -4.20 -6.35 0.80
CA ILE A 8 -5.37 -5.93 0.02
C ILE A 8 -6.54 -6.81 0.48
N GLY A 9 -7.13 -6.42 1.61
CA GLY A 9 -8.19 -7.17 2.29
C GLY A 9 -7.93 -7.64 3.70
N ALA A 10 -6.82 -7.29 4.33
CA ALA A 10 -6.60 -7.60 5.75
C ALA A 10 -6.64 -6.32 6.58
N PHE A 11 -7.75 -5.57 6.48
CA PHE A 11 -8.00 -4.36 7.27
C PHE A 11 -9.25 -4.50 8.14
N ASP A 12 -9.03 -5.04 9.35
CA ASP A 12 -10.04 -5.20 10.39
C ASP A 12 -11.23 -6.12 10.00
N ARG A 13 -12.05 -6.55 10.98
CA ARG A 13 -13.08 -7.61 10.85
C ARG A 13 -14.09 -7.39 9.70
N LYS A 14 -14.16 -6.19 9.12
CA LYS A 14 -14.95 -5.87 7.92
C LYS A 14 -14.18 -5.93 6.59
N ALA A 15 -12.87 -5.64 6.51
CA ALA A 15 -12.15 -5.72 5.23
C ALA A 15 -11.63 -7.11 4.87
N VAL A 16 -11.55 -8.03 5.85
CA VAL A 16 -11.45 -9.47 5.57
C VAL A 16 -12.61 -9.92 4.68
N LYS A 17 -13.79 -9.28 4.77
CA LYS A 17 -14.87 -9.51 3.80
C LYS A 17 -14.66 -8.80 2.46
N THR A 18 -14.13 -7.57 2.40
CA THR A 18 -14.05 -6.78 1.14
C THR A 18 -12.82 -7.05 0.28
N GLY A 19 -11.61 -7.19 0.84
CA GLY A 19 -10.44 -7.50 0.02
C GLY A 19 -10.18 -9.00 -0.12
N ALA A 20 -10.67 -9.87 0.77
CA ALA A 20 -10.87 -11.27 0.39
C ALA A 20 -11.94 -11.41 -0.71
N SER A 21 -13.00 -10.58 -0.71
CA SER A 21 -13.93 -10.43 -1.84
C SER A 21 -13.21 -9.97 -3.11
N TYR A 22 -12.27 -9.02 -3.02
CA TYR A 22 -11.56 -8.50 -4.19
C TYR A 22 -10.59 -9.52 -4.76
N ALA A 23 -9.80 -10.20 -3.92
CA ALA A 23 -8.93 -11.28 -4.33
C ALA A 23 -9.71 -12.51 -4.85
N GLN A 24 -10.88 -12.81 -4.28
CA GLN A 24 -11.81 -13.82 -4.80
C GLN A 24 -12.38 -13.43 -6.16
N LYS A 25 -12.90 -12.20 -6.32
CA LYS A 25 -13.43 -11.67 -7.59
C LYS A 25 -12.36 -11.55 -8.67
N ALA A 26 -11.13 -11.20 -8.28
CA ALA A 26 -10.01 -11.04 -9.20
C ALA A 26 -9.27 -12.36 -9.51
N GLY A 27 -9.68 -13.48 -8.90
CA GLY A 27 -9.15 -14.81 -9.22
C GLY A 27 -7.67 -15.00 -8.90
N TRP A 28 -7.18 -14.40 -7.81
CA TRP A 28 -5.76 -14.51 -7.39
C TRP A 28 -5.46 -15.86 -6.74
N THR A 29 -5.53 -16.92 -7.55
CA THR A 29 -5.38 -18.32 -7.12
C THR A 29 -3.94 -18.82 -7.09
N SER A 30 -2.98 -17.99 -7.50
CA SER A 30 -1.54 -18.31 -7.48
C SER A 30 -0.73 -17.14 -6.91
N PRO A 31 0.49 -17.39 -6.39
CA PRO A 31 1.36 -16.33 -5.89
C PRO A 31 1.59 -15.20 -6.90
N ASP A 32 1.92 -15.55 -8.14
CA ASP A 32 2.17 -14.60 -9.22
C ASP A 32 0.97 -13.71 -9.51
N LYS A 33 -0.24 -14.29 -9.51
CA LYS A 33 -1.48 -13.52 -9.73
C LYS A 33 -1.74 -12.57 -8.57
N ALA A 34 -1.53 -13.01 -7.34
CA ALA A 34 -1.64 -12.16 -6.16
C ALA A 34 -0.61 -11.03 -6.18
N ILE A 35 0.61 -11.29 -6.68
CA ILE A 35 1.64 -10.26 -6.79
C ILE A 35 1.24 -9.19 -7.83
N LYS A 36 0.94 -9.63 -9.06
CA LYS A 36 0.57 -8.74 -10.17
C LYS A 36 -0.70 -7.96 -9.87
N GLY A 37 -1.71 -8.65 -9.35
CA GLY A 37 -2.99 -8.05 -8.99
C GLY A 37 -2.84 -7.02 -7.87
N GLY A 38 -2.00 -7.30 -6.87
CA GLY A 38 -1.77 -6.35 -5.80
C GLY A 38 -1.04 -5.10 -6.25
N ALA A 39 -0.04 -5.24 -7.11
CA ALA A 39 0.62 -4.11 -7.75
C ALA A 39 -0.36 -3.26 -8.58
N SER A 40 -1.23 -3.90 -9.36
CA SER A 40 -2.27 -3.20 -10.13
C SER A 40 -3.24 -2.43 -9.25
N PHE A 41 -3.66 -3.01 -8.11
CA PHE A 41 -4.53 -2.32 -7.15
C PHE A 41 -3.85 -1.08 -6.57
N VAL A 42 -2.59 -1.17 -6.13
CA VAL A 42 -1.84 -0.01 -5.60
C VAL A 42 -1.72 1.09 -6.66
N ARG A 43 -1.40 0.71 -7.90
CA ARG A 43 -1.31 1.65 -9.02
C ARG A 43 -2.62 2.43 -9.21
N THR A 44 -3.73 1.73 -9.39
CA THR A 44 -5.01 2.35 -9.73
C THR A 44 -5.68 3.05 -8.54
N GLN A 45 -5.59 2.49 -7.32
CA GLN A 45 -6.32 3.03 -6.17
C GLN A 45 -5.55 4.11 -5.40
N TYR A 46 -4.23 4.21 -5.59
CA TYR A 46 -3.39 5.16 -4.84
C TYR A 46 -2.56 6.04 -5.75
N PHE A 47 -1.74 5.47 -6.65
CA PHE A 47 -0.83 6.28 -7.45
C PHE A 47 -1.56 7.19 -8.43
N GLU A 48 -2.59 6.67 -9.11
CA GLU A 48 -3.46 7.46 -10.00
C GLU A 48 -4.31 8.48 -9.23
N ASN A 49 -4.45 8.30 -7.91
CA ASN A 49 -5.15 9.22 -7.00
C ASN A 49 -4.19 10.19 -6.28
N GLY A 50 -2.94 10.33 -6.74
CA GLY A 50 -1.97 11.29 -6.18
C GLY A 50 -1.34 10.88 -4.85
N GLN A 51 -1.59 9.67 -4.35
CA GLN A 51 -0.97 9.10 -3.16
C GLN A 51 0.28 8.30 -3.53
N LEU A 52 1.39 9.01 -3.81
CA LEU A 52 2.59 8.47 -4.46
C LEU A 52 3.63 7.88 -3.52
N ASN A 53 3.54 8.16 -2.22
CA ASN A 53 4.45 7.63 -1.22
C ASN A 53 3.69 7.08 0.00
N LEU A 54 4.40 6.33 0.85
CA LEU A 54 3.82 5.69 2.04
C LEU A 54 3.09 6.68 2.97
N TYR A 55 3.60 7.91 3.09
CA TYR A 55 2.97 8.94 3.91
C TYR A 55 1.62 9.35 3.33
N GLN A 56 1.55 9.64 2.03
CA GLN A 56 0.30 9.99 1.37
C GLN A 56 -0.70 8.83 1.33
N MET A 57 -0.22 7.59 1.13
CA MET A 57 -1.06 6.39 1.19
C MET A 57 -1.67 6.20 2.59
N ARG A 58 -0.90 6.48 3.66
CA ARG A 58 -1.39 6.35 5.03
C ARG A 58 -2.32 7.48 5.45
N TRP A 59 -1.96 8.73 5.16
CA TRP A 59 -2.58 9.90 5.77
C TRP A 59 -3.48 10.71 4.83
N ASN A 60 -3.30 10.55 3.52
CA ASN A 60 -3.98 11.32 2.47
C ASN A 60 -4.06 12.84 2.78
N PRO A 61 -2.93 13.56 2.79
CA PRO A 61 -2.93 14.98 3.17
C PRO A 61 -3.74 15.87 2.22
N GLN A 62 -4.04 15.43 0.99
CA GLN A 62 -4.91 16.16 0.07
C GLN A 62 -6.39 16.09 0.48
N ASN A 63 -6.83 14.98 1.07
CA ASN A 63 -8.16 14.82 1.63
C ASN A 63 -8.10 13.97 2.92
N PRO A 64 -7.78 14.58 4.07
CA PRO A 64 -7.49 13.87 5.32
C PRO A 64 -8.61 12.92 5.75
N ALA A 65 -8.22 11.80 6.38
CA ALA A 65 -9.11 10.74 6.86
C ALA A 65 -9.93 10.01 5.77
N THR A 66 -9.61 10.21 4.49
CA THR A 66 -10.22 9.47 3.37
C THR A 66 -9.17 8.63 2.64
N ASN A 67 -9.60 7.54 1.99
CA ASN A 67 -8.75 6.64 1.19
C ASN A 67 -7.40 6.27 1.85
N GLN A 68 -7.42 5.97 3.15
CA GLN A 68 -6.22 5.57 3.89
C GLN A 68 -5.94 4.09 3.67
N TYR A 69 -4.69 3.76 3.30
CA TYR A 69 -4.28 2.38 3.05
C TYR A 69 -4.39 1.52 4.31
N ALA A 70 -4.14 2.11 5.49
CA ALA A 70 -4.06 1.39 6.74
C ALA A 70 -4.62 2.15 7.94
N SER A 71 -5.18 1.42 8.90
CA SER A 71 -5.53 1.94 10.23
C SER A 71 -4.32 2.03 11.17
N ASP A 72 -3.35 1.12 11.05
CA ASP A 72 -2.12 1.14 11.83
C ASP A 72 -1.33 2.43 11.57
N ILE A 73 -1.12 3.23 12.61
CA ILE A 73 -0.41 4.51 12.54
C ILE A 73 1.07 4.32 12.18
N ASP A 74 1.65 3.17 12.53
CA ASP A 74 3.06 2.83 12.29
C ASP A 74 3.28 2.11 10.95
N TRP A 75 2.20 1.86 10.19
CA TRP A 75 2.28 1.21 8.88
C TRP A 75 3.36 1.80 7.95
N PRO A 76 3.44 3.13 7.72
CA PRO A 76 4.44 3.67 6.80
C PRO A 76 5.86 3.46 7.33
N ALA A 77 6.08 3.55 8.65
CA ALA A 77 7.39 3.35 9.26
C ALA A 77 7.85 1.89 9.14
N LYS A 78 6.96 0.92 9.38
CA LYS A 78 7.25 -0.52 9.25
C LYS A 78 7.64 -0.91 7.84
N ILE A 79 6.96 -0.36 6.82
CA ILE A 79 7.30 -0.63 5.42
C ILE A 79 8.59 0.11 5.02
N ALA A 80 8.77 1.36 5.44
CA ALA A 80 9.99 2.13 5.16
C ALA A 80 11.24 1.45 5.72
N ALA A 81 11.19 0.93 6.96
CA ALA A 81 12.31 0.20 7.56
C ALA A 81 12.71 -1.03 6.75
N ARG A 82 11.73 -1.77 6.21
CA ARG A 82 12.01 -2.93 5.33
C ARG A 82 12.59 -2.48 3.99
N MET A 83 12.07 -1.40 3.40
CA MET A 83 12.61 -0.84 2.15
C MET A 83 14.07 -0.41 2.34
N GLU A 84 14.38 0.27 3.45
CA GLU A 84 15.73 0.74 3.75
C GLU A 84 16.77 -0.40 3.76
N VAL A 85 16.43 -1.54 4.36
CA VAL A 85 17.29 -2.74 4.33
C VAL A 85 17.65 -3.14 2.91
N TYR A 86 16.68 -3.16 1.98
CA TYR A 86 16.93 -3.54 0.59
C TYR A 86 17.68 -2.45 -0.20
N TYR A 87 17.39 -1.18 0.05
CA TYR A 87 18.12 -0.07 -0.55
C TYR A 87 19.60 -0.12 -0.18
N GLN A 88 19.91 -0.32 1.11
CA GLN A 88 21.28 -0.47 1.60
C GLN A 88 21.95 -1.73 1.04
N LYS A 89 21.25 -2.88 1.10
CA LYS A 89 21.79 -4.17 0.65
C LYS A 89 22.22 -4.17 -0.83
N TYR A 90 21.47 -3.48 -1.68
CA TYR A 90 21.71 -3.48 -3.14
C TYR A 90 22.27 -2.14 -3.67
N GLY A 91 22.60 -1.19 -2.79
CA GLY A 91 23.13 0.11 -3.20
C GLY A 91 22.18 0.94 -4.06
N ILE A 92 20.86 0.81 -3.84
CA ILE A 92 19.84 1.50 -4.64
C ILE A 92 19.79 2.96 -4.21
N LYS A 93 19.81 3.88 -5.18
CA LYS A 93 19.66 5.32 -4.93
C LYS A 93 18.19 5.66 -4.64
N LYS A 94 17.95 6.51 -3.64
CA LYS A 94 16.62 7.05 -3.33
C LYS A 94 16.15 8.00 -4.44
N ASP A 95 14.90 7.84 -4.85
CA ASP A 95 14.17 8.77 -5.70
C ASP A 95 13.76 10.03 -4.91
N ASP A 96 12.92 10.88 -5.54
CA ASP A 96 12.47 12.16 -5.00
C ASP A 96 11.81 12.04 -3.62
N ILE A 97 12.24 12.91 -2.69
CA ILE A 97 11.73 12.95 -1.32
C ILE A 97 10.86 14.19 -1.11
N ARG A 98 9.55 13.99 -0.98
CA ARG A 98 8.61 15.04 -0.62
C ARG A 98 8.42 15.11 0.91
N LYS A 99 8.59 16.30 1.49
CA LYS A 99 8.42 16.54 2.94
C LYS A 99 7.33 17.56 3.27
N ASP A 100 7.02 18.45 2.33
CA ASP A 100 5.98 19.48 2.52
C ASP A 100 4.62 18.96 2.05
N PHE A 101 3.72 18.74 3.02
CA PHE A 101 2.35 18.25 2.80
C PHE A 101 1.26 19.20 3.32
N TYR A 102 1.63 20.18 4.14
CA TYR A 102 0.71 21.12 4.76
C TYR A 102 1.15 22.56 4.48
N LYS A 103 0.18 23.48 4.45
CA LYS A 103 0.49 24.91 4.40
C LYS A 103 1.20 25.30 5.70
N LYS A 104 2.24 26.12 5.58
CA LYS A 104 2.91 26.74 6.72
C LYS A 104 2.05 27.83 7.32
#